data_AF-A0A9X3PEM1-F1
#
_entry.id   AF-A0A9X3PEM1-F1
#
_cell.length_a   1.000
_cell.length_b   1.000
_cell.length_c   1.000
_cell.angle_alpha   90.00
_cell.angle_beta   90.00
_cell.angle_gamma   90.00
#
_symmetry.space_group_name_H-M   'P 1'
#
loop_
_entity.id
_entity.type
_entity.pdbx_description
1 polymer ?
#
loop_
_entity_poly.entity_id
_entity_poly.type
_entity_poly.pdbx_seq_one_letter_code
_entity_poly.pdbx_strand_id
1 'polypeptide(L)'
;MTTEDRPVSPWNIANVVTVARIFLVPVFAVFVVLSGLEHPGWRMAACALFVFISATDFVDGWLARSRGLVTDFGKLADPIADKVLIGTSLVLLSYYDALPWWVTVVILVRELGITALRMAVLRRTVIAADRGGKLKTVLQITAVAWYLWPWPSPLDAVGPWLMGAALVLTVVTGMDYLWKAFKTKKSEPNRTR
;
A
#
# COMPACT_ATOMS: atom_id res chain seq x y z
N MET A 1 -39.49 16.50 -2.09
CA MET A 1 -38.80 15.74 -1.02
C MET A 1 -37.36 15.59 -1.43
N THR A 2 -36.49 16.49 -0.95
CA THR A 2 -35.04 16.37 -1.10
C THR A 2 -34.59 15.28 -0.14
N THR A 3 -34.03 14.19 -0.65
CA THR A 3 -33.29 13.23 0.18
C THR A 3 -32.10 13.98 0.75
N GLU A 4 -32.21 14.45 1.99
CA GLU A 4 -31.04 14.86 2.77
C GLU A 4 -30.15 13.63 2.89
N ASP A 5 -29.05 13.61 2.13
CA ASP A 5 -27.95 12.67 2.34
C ASP A 5 -27.44 12.90 3.76
N ARG A 6 -27.90 12.06 4.70
CA ARG A 6 -27.39 12.10 6.07
C ARG A 6 -25.89 11.80 6.03
N PRO A 7 -25.04 12.61 6.68
CA PRO A 7 -23.61 12.34 6.70
C PRO A 7 -23.37 10.96 7.32
N VAL A 8 -22.69 10.09 6.57
CA VAL A 8 -22.35 8.74 7.02
C VAL A 8 -21.45 8.85 8.25
N SER A 9 -21.87 8.21 9.34
CA SER A 9 -21.10 8.24 10.60
C SER A 9 -19.68 7.70 10.38
N PRO A 10 -18.64 8.36 10.94
CA PRO A 10 -17.29 7.82 11.03
C PRO A 10 -17.21 6.50 11.81
N TRP A 11 -18.20 6.19 12.65
CA TRP A 11 -18.28 4.95 13.40
C TRP A 11 -19.09 3.91 12.63
N ASN A 12 -18.50 3.43 11.53
CA ASN A 12 -19.04 2.33 10.74
C ASN A 12 -18.04 1.17 10.68
N ILE A 13 -18.51 0.01 10.24
CA ILE A 13 -17.73 -1.24 10.22
C ILE A 13 -16.42 -1.06 9.44
N ALA A 14 -16.42 -0.36 8.30
CA ALA A 14 -15.22 -0.18 7.50
C ALA A 14 -14.13 0.61 8.26
N ASN A 15 -14.51 1.71 8.92
CA ASN A 15 -13.55 2.53 9.67
C ASN A 15 -13.00 1.81 10.92
N VAL A 16 -13.83 1.02 11.62
CA VAL A 16 -13.36 0.22 12.77
C VAL A 16 -12.28 -0.75 12.32
N VAL A 17 -12.46 -1.36 11.16
CA VAL A 17 -11.50 -2.32 10.64
C VAL A 17 -10.23 -1.63 10.14
N THR A 18 -10.32 -0.44 9.51
CA THR A 18 -9.13 0.38 9.19
C THR A 18 -8.33 0.73 10.45
N VAL A 19 -8.99 1.16 11.52
CA VAL A 19 -8.33 1.47 12.79
C VAL A 19 -7.69 0.22 13.39
N ALA A 20 -8.40 -0.90 13.40
CA ALA A 20 -7.86 -2.17 13.86
C ALA A 20 -6.60 -2.57 13.07
N ARG A 21 -6.58 -2.39 11.74
CA ARG A 21 -5.40 -2.64 10.91
C ARG A 21 -4.20 -1.82 11.35
N ILE A 22 -4.37 -0.53 11.63
CA ILE A 22 -3.28 0.33 12.11
C ILE A 22 -2.66 -0.24 13.40
N PHE A 23 -3.47 -0.75 14.33
CA PHE A 23 -2.99 -1.40 15.54
C PHE A 23 -2.39 -2.79 15.31
N LEU A 24 -2.83 -3.51 14.27
CA LEU A 24 -2.28 -4.81 13.91
C LEU A 24 -0.90 -4.72 13.24
N VAL A 25 -0.54 -3.59 12.62
CA VAL A 25 0.80 -3.45 12.00
C VAL A 25 1.95 -3.57 13.02
N PRO A 26 1.91 -2.92 14.20
CA PRO A 26 2.89 -3.17 15.25
C PRO A 26 2.95 -4.64 15.70
N VAL A 27 1.81 -5.32 15.80
CA VAL A 27 1.76 -6.75 16.15
C VAL A 27 2.44 -7.59 15.08
N PHE A 28 2.16 -7.30 13.81
CA PHE A 28 2.85 -7.90 12.67
C PHE A 28 4.37 -7.66 12.74
N ALA A 29 4.81 -6.44 13.02
CA ALA A 29 6.23 -6.11 13.18
C ALA A 29 6.89 -6.95 14.28
N VAL A 30 6.22 -7.09 15.44
CA VAL A 30 6.68 -7.94 16.54
C VAL A 30 6.82 -9.39 16.08
N PHE A 31 5.87 -9.93 15.31
CA PHE A 31 5.97 -11.31 14.82
C PHE A 31 7.15 -11.51 13.87
N VAL A 32 7.41 -10.54 12.98
CA VAL A 32 8.60 -10.58 12.13
C VAL A 32 9.87 -10.52 12.96
N VAL A 33 9.94 -9.63 13.96
CA VAL A 33 11.11 -9.51 14.84
C VAL A 33 11.36 -10.78 15.66
N LEU A 34 10.31 -11.35 16.26
CA LEU A 34 10.39 -12.63 16.98
C LEU A 34 10.79 -13.79 16.06
N SER A 35 10.46 -13.70 14.77
CA SER A 35 10.86 -14.72 13.82
C SER A 35 12.34 -14.69 13.48
N GLY A 36 12.98 -13.51 13.54
CA GLY A 36 14.34 -13.30 13.03
C GLY A 36 14.53 -13.66 11.55
N LEU A 37 13.43 -13.87 10.80
CA LEU A 37 13.41 -14.57 9.51
C LEU A 37 14.06 -15.97 9.50
N GLU A 38 14.25 -16.60 10.66
CA GLU A 38 14.83 -17.94 10.79
C GLU A 38 13.87 -18.93 11.45
N HIS A 39 13.03 -18.48 12.38
CA HIS A 39 12.07 -19.32 13.09
C HIS A 39 10.79 -19.55 12.25
N PRO A 40 10.55 -20.77 11.72
CA PRO A 40 9.50 -21.02 10.74
C PRO A 40 8.09 -20.77 11.31
N GLY A 41 7.84 -21.09 12.59
CA GLY A 41 6.55 -20.86 13.22
C GLY A 41 6.15 -19.39 13.27
N TRP A 42 7.08 -18.53 13.73
CA TRP A 42 6.85 -17.08 13.77
C TRP A 42 6.79 -16.45 12.38
N ARG A 43 7.58 -16.95 11.42
CA ARG A 43 7.50 -16.56 10.00
C ARG A 43 6.13 -16.84 9.39
N MET A 44 5.59 -18.04 9.62
CA MET A 44 4.25 -18.42 9.18
C MET A 44 3.18 -17.56 9.85
N ALA A 45 3.31 -17.28 11.15
CA ALA A 45 2.40 -16.39 11.87
C ALA A 45 2.45 -14.95 11.32
N ALA A 46 3.65 -14.41 11.07
CA ALA A 46 3.83 -13.09 10.46
C ALA A 46 3.22 -13.03 9.05
N CYS A 47 3.45 -14.07 8.24
CA CYS A 47 2.87 -14.18 6.90
C CYS A 47 1.34 -14.24 6.94
N ALA A 48 0.78 -15.08 7.82
CA ALA A 48 -0.67 -15.21 7.98
C ALA A 48 -1.30 -13.88 8.42
N LEU A 49 -0.68 -13.19 9.39
CA LEU A 49 -1.16 -11.88 9.85
C LEU A 49 -1.02 -10.81 8.77
N PHE A 50 0.08 -10.78 8.03
CA PHE A 50 0.27 -9.85 6.90
C PHE A 50 -0.79 -10.04 5.81
N VAL A 51 -1.05 -11.29 5.42
CA VAL A 51 -2.09 -11.63 4.43
C VAL A 51 -3.47 -11.27 4.96
N PHE A 52 -3.75 -11.54 6.23
CA PHE A 52 -5.01 -11.17 6.86
C PHE A 52 -5.24 -9.65 6.81
N ILE A 53 -4.28 -8.84 7.28
CA ILE A 53 -4.36 -7.37 7.25
C ILE A 53 -4.58 -6.88 5.82
N SER A 54 -3.84 -7.42 4.85
CA SER A 54 -3.93 -7.02 3.43
C SER A 54 -5.26 -7.41 2.79
N ALA A 55 -5.78 -8.60 3.11
CA ALA A 55 -7.06 -9.07 2.57
C ALA A 55 -8.25 -8.28 3.14
N THR A 56 -8.18 -7.94 4.43
CA THR A 56 -9.20 -7.17 5.11
C THR A 56 -9.39 -5.77 4.49
N ASP A 57 -8.31 -5.10 4.08
CA ASP A 57 -8.41 -3.82 3.34
C ASP A 57 -9.28 -3.92 2.08
N PHE A 58 -9.03 -4.97 1.28
CA PHE A 58 -9.78 -5.19 0.05
C PHE A 58 -11.28 -5.40 0.32
N VAL A 59 -11.60 -6.19 1.35
CA VAL A 59 -12.97 -6.51 1.73
C VAL A 59 -13.68 -5.27 2.28
N ASP A 60 -13.06 -4.52 3.17
CA ASP A 60 -13.67 -3.30 3.75
C ASP A 60 -13.90 -2.23 2.70
N GLY A 61 -12.92 -2.02 1.80
CA GLY A 61 -13.05 -1.07 0.71
C GLY A 61 -14.19 -1.47 -0.24
N TRP A 62 -14.38 -2.77 -0.50
CA TRP A 62 -15.51 -3.26 -1.26
C TRP A 62 -16.85 -3.08 -0.51
N LEU A 63 -16.87 -3.34 0.79
CA LEU A 63 -18.06 -3.19 1.63
C LEU A 63 -18.49 -1.72 1.75
N ALA A 64 -17.53 -0.81 1.94
CA ALA A 64 -17.76 0.62 2.01
C ALA A 64 -18.35 1.17 0.70
N ARG A 65 -17.81 0.73 -0.45
CA ARG A 65 -18.32 1.13 -1.77
C ARG A 65 -19.70 0.54 -2.09
N SER A 66 -19.92 -0.73 -1.75
CA SER A 66 -21.19 -1.41 -2.04
C SER A 66 -22.35 -0.94 -1.16
N ARG A 67 -22.06 -0.47 0.06
CA ARG A 67 -23.08 -0.01 1.02
C ARG A 67 -23.15 1.51 1.18
N GLY A 68 -22.41 2.27 0.37
CA GLY A 68 -22.36 3.73 0.48
C GLY A 68 -21.79 4.24 1.81
N LEU A 69 -20.97 3.44 2.51
CA LEU A 69 -20.39 3.77 3.81
C LEU A 69 -19.04 4.50 3.71
N VAL A 70 -18.80 5.20 2.59
CA VAL A 70 -17.54 5.89 2.33
C VAL A 70 -17.48 7.16 3.18
N THR A 71 -16.47 7.28 4.04
CA THR A 71 -16.27 8.46 4.90
C THR A 71 -14.96 9.19 4.58
N ASP A 72 -14.87 10.47 4.91
CA ASP A 72 -13.64 11.25 4.68
C ASP A 72 -12.49 10.79 5.58
N PHE A 73 -12.79 10.28 6.78
CA PHE A 73 -11.81 9.64 7.64
C PHE A 73 -11.21 8.40 6.98
N GLY A 74 -12.04 7.47 6.49
CA GLY A 74 -11.58 6.26 5.81
C GLY A 74 -10.72 6.57 4.59
N LYS A 75 -11.14 7.54 3.76
CA LYS A 75 -10.35 8.01 2.59
C LYS A 75 -8.93 8.46 2.94
N LEU A 76 -8.71 8.95 4.16
CA LEU A 76 -7.39 9.37 4.64
C LEU A 76 -6.66 8.24 5.37
N ALA A 77 -7.36 7.48 6.19
CA ALA A 77 -6.77 6.43 7.02
C ALA A 77 -6.34 5.20 6.20
N ASP A 78 -7.12 4.76 5.20
CA ASP A 78 -6.79 3.58 4.40
C ASP A 78 -5.44 3.73 3.69
N PRO A 79 -5.15 4.84 2.96
CA PRO A 79 -3.86 5.00 2.29
C PRO A 79 -2.68 5.17 3.24
N ILE A 80 -2.92 5.48 4.52
CA ILE A 80 -1.87 5.56 5.55
C ILE A 80 -1.58 4.15 6.06
N ALA A 81 -2.62 3.40 6.45
CA ALA A 81 -2.50 2.04 6.94
C ALA A 81 -1.76 1.13 5.93
N ASP A 82 -2.13 1.21 4.65
CA ASP A 82 -1.48 0.45 3.58
C ASP A 82 0.02 0.71 3.49
N LYS A 83 0.42 1.99 3.54
CA LYS A 83 1.84 2.37 3.45
C LYS A 83 2.62 2.02 4.69
N VAL A 84 2.00 2.12 5.86
CA VAL A 84 2.63 1.74 7.11
C VAL A 84 2.87 0.24 7.13
N LEU A 85 1.90 -0.59 6.69
CA LEU A 85 2.07 -2.03 6.58
C LEU A 85 3.19 -2.39 5.60
N ILE A 86 3.08 -1.94 4.36
CA ILE A 86 4.06 -2.24 3.30
C ILE A 86 5.45 -1.72 3.66
N GLY A 87 5.53 -0.48 4.17
CA GLY A 87 6.80 0.11 4.54
C GLY A 87 7.46 -0.60 5.71
N THR A 88 6.69 -0.99 6.73
CA THR A 88 7.17 -1.81 7.84
C THR A 88 7.71 -3.14 7.33
N SER A 89 6.98 -3.81 6.44
CA SER A 89 7.44 -5.07 5.84
C SER A 89 8.76 -4.92 5.10
N LEU A 90 8.89 -3.93 4.21
CA LEU A 90 10.12 -3.73 3.42
C LEU A 90 11.32 -3.38 4.29
N VAL A 91 11.13 -2.53 5.30
CA VAL A 91 12.19 -2.15 6.24
C VAL A 91 12.66 -3.37 7.03
N LEU A 92 11.74 -4.15 7.59
CA LEU A 92 12.09 -5.35 8.36
C LEU A 92 12.75 -6.43 7.48
N LEU A 93 12.27 -6.63 6.25
CA LEU A 93 12.93 -7.55 5.31
C LEU A 93 14.35 -7.09 4.96
N SER A 94 14.60 -5.77 4.85
CA SER A 94 15.95 -5.26 4.59
C SER A 94 16.85 -5.31 5.82
N TYR A 95 16.25 -5.14 7.01
CA TYR A 95 16.97 -5.25 8.29
C TYR A 95 17.52 -6.66 8.52
N TYR A 96 16.80 -7.69 8.08
CA TYR A 96 17.23 -9.09 8.12
C TYR A 96 17.89 -9.56 6.81
N ASP A 97 18.46 -8.65 6.02
CA ASP A 97 19.22 -8.93 4.79
C ASP A 97 18.47 -9.72 3.69
N ALA A 98 17.15 -9.89 3.81
CA ALA A 98 16.33 -10.55 2.79
C ALA A 98 16.10 -9.67 1.55
N LEU A 99 16.23 -8.34 1.70
CA LEU A 99 16.14 -7.36 0.62
C LEU A 99 17.30 -6.37 0.66
N PRO A 100 17.89 -6.03 -0.50
CA PRO A 100 18.83 -4.92 -0.57
C PRO A 100 18.15 -3.59 -0.23
N TRP A 101 18.78 -2.80 0.64
CA TRP A 101 18.24 -1.51 1.11
C TRP A 101 17.84 -0.54 -0.01
N TRP A 102 18.56 -0.56 -1.14
CA TRP A 102 18.25 0.31 -2.27
C TRP A 102 16.86 0.02 -2.87
N VAL A 103 16.41 -1.24 -2.88
CA VAL A 103 15.06 -1.63 -3.35
C VAL A 103 14.01 -1.01 -2.45
N THR A 104 14.18 -1.15 -1.15
CA THR A 104 13.28 -0.61 -0.13
C THR A 104 13.21 0.91 -0.19
N VAL A 105 14.34 1.59 -0.31
CA VAL A 105 14.39 3.06 -0.43
C VAL A 105 13.66 3.52 -1.70
N VAL A 106 13.91 2.90 -2.85
CA VAL A 106 13.26 3.27 -4.11
C VAL A 106 11.74 3.11 -4.01
N ILE A 107 11.26 1.99 -3.47
CA ILE A 107 9.82 1.73 -3.33
C ILE A 107 9.18 2.73 -2.36
N LEU A 108 9.77 2.94 -1.19
CA LEU A 108 9.27 3.87 -0.17
C LEU A 108 9.21 5.31 -0.67
N VAL A 109 10.30 5.81 -1.27
CA VAL A 109 10.38 7.16 -1.82
C VAL A 109 9.31 7.35 -2.90
N ARG A 110 9.12 6.36 -3.78
CA ARG A 110 8.08 6.43 -4.80
C ARG A 110 6.69 6.46 -4.17
N GLU A 111 6.40 5.58 -3.21
CA GLU A 111 5.06 5.49 -2.58
C GLU A 111 4.67 6.75 -1.81
N LEU A 112 5.59 7.29 -1.03
CA LEU A 112 5.39 8.55 -0.29
C LEU A 112 5.37 9.74 -1.26
N GLY A 113 6.29 9.80 -2.21
CA GLY A 113 6.43 10.88 -3.18
C GLY A 113 5.21 11.05 -4.08
N ILE A 114 4.68 9.96 -4.66
CA ILE A 114 3.45 10.04 -5.48
C ILE A 114 2.25 10.41 -4.63
N THR A 115 2.20 9.99 -3.37
CA THR A 115 1.08 10.34 -2.48
C THR A 115 1.12 11.83 -2.13
N ALA A 116 2.30 12.36 -1.78
CA ALA A 116 2.50 13.78 -1.54
C ALA A 116 2.14 14.62 -2.79
N LEU A 117 2.64 14.20 -3.96
CA LEU A 117 2.32 14.86 -5.23
C LEU A 117 0.82 14.80 -5.53
N ARG A 118 0.18 13.65 -5.32
CA ARG A 118 -1.27 13.47 -5.48
C ARG A 118 -2.02 14.46 -4.60
N MET A 119 -1.67 14.59 -3.32
CA MET A 119 -2.31 15.55 -2.42
C MET A 119 -2.09 17.00 -2.85
N ALA A 120 -0.90 17.33 -3.38
CA ALA A 120 -0.59 18.67 -3.90
C ALA A 120 -1.35 19.01 -5.20
N VAL A 121 -1.55 18.03 -6.10
CA VAL A 121 -2.12 18.23 -7.44
C VAL A 121 -3.64 18.01 -7.48
N LEU A 122 -4.23 17.24 -6.56
CA LEU A 122 -5.67 16.96 -6.54
C LEU A 122 -6.54 18.21 -6.42
N ARG A 123 -5.98 19.34 -5.95
CA ARG A 123 -6.71 20.62 -5.93
C ARG A 123 -6.96 21.20 -7.33
N ARG A 124 -6.30 20.70 -8.39
CA ARG A 124 -6.35 21.29 -9.75
C ARG A 124 -6.75 20.33 -10.86
N THR A 125 -6.55 19.01 -10.73
CA THR A 125 -6.92 18.07 -11.81
C THR A 125 -7.04 16.64 -11.31
N VAL A 126 -8.09 15.93 -11.73
CA VAL A 126 -8.28 14.50 -11.46
C VAL A 126 -7.45 13.69 -12.47
N ILE A 127 -6.23 13.32 -12.10
CA ILE A 127 -5.43 12.38 -12.88
C ILE A 127 -5.93 10.96 -12.56
N ALA A 128 -6.64 10.34 -13.50
CA ALA A 128 -7.12 8.97 -13.35
C ALA A 128 -5.96 7.99 -13.10
N ALA A 129 -6.11 7.15 -12.08
CA ALA A 129 -5.10 6.16 -11.72
C ALA A 129 -5.08 5.02 -12.75
N ASP A 130 -3.88 4.71 -13.25
CA ASP A 130 -3.65 3.74 -14.31
C ASP A 130 -3.76 2.28 -13.83
N ARG A 131 -4.09 1.34 -14.72
CA ARG A 131 -4.22 -0.10 -14.41
C ARG A 131 -2.94 -0.68 -13.79
N GLY A 132 -1.78 -0.14 -14.14
CA GLY A 132 -0.48 -0.53 -13.59
C GLY A 132 -0.37 -0.38 -12.06
N GLY A 133 -1.14 0.53 -11.45
CA GLY A 133 -1.14 0.71 -9.99
C GLY A 133 -1.69 -0.51 -9.24
N LYS A 134 -2.73 -1.16 -9.78
CA LYS A 134 -3.32 -2.36 -9.15
C LYS A 134 -2.37 -3.55 -9.23
N LEU A 135 -1.78 -3.78 -10.42
CA LEU A 135 -0.85 -4.90 -10.63
C LEU A 135 0.39 -4.77 -9.73
N LYS A 136 0.92 -3.55 -9.59
CA LYS A 136 2.00 -3.25 -8.66
C LYS A 136 1.66 -3.70 -7.24
N THR A 137 0.49 -3.30 -6.73
CA THR A 137 0.06 -3.66 -5.36
C THR A 137 -0.04 -5.16 -5.18
N VAL A 138 -0.63 -5.88 -6.15
CA VAL A 138 -0.72 -7.35 -6.08
C VAL A 138 0.67 -7.97 -6.02
N LEU A 139 1.58 -7.62 -6.95
CA LEU A 139 2.93 -8.17 -6.97
C LEU A 139 3.70 -7.88 -5.68
N GLN A 140 3.55 -6.69 -5.11
CA GLN A 140 4.27 -6.29 -3.91
C GLN A 140 3.76 -7.01 -2.66
N ILE A 141 2.43 -7.15 -2.51
CA ILE A 141 1.84 -7.96 -1.43
C ILE A 141 2.27 -9.41 -1.57
N THR A 142 2.20 -9.97 -2.78
CA THR A 142 2.63 -11.35 -3.04
C THR A 142 4.11 -11.54 -2.75
N ALA A 143 4.97 -10.60 -3.16
CA ALA A 143 6.40 -10.67 -2.89
C ALA A 143 6.67 -10.67 -1.38
N VAL A 144 6.09 -9.73 -0.62
CA VAL A 144 6.27 -9.66 0.83
C VAL A 144 5.78 -10.94 1.51
N ALA A 145 4.59 -11.43 1.17
CA ALA A 145 4.08 -12.69 1.72
C ALA A 145 5.03 -13.86 1.40
N TRP A 146 5.59 -13.91 0.18
CA TRP A 146 6.55 -14.93 -0.22
C TRP A 146 7.83 -14.88 0.61
N TYR A 147 8.36 -13.70 0.88
CA TYR A 147 9.54 -13.52 1.74
C TYR A 147 9.28 -13.92 3.19
N LEU A 148 8.08 -13.66 3.70
CA LEU A 148 7.73 -14.03 5.07
C LEU A 148 7.61 -15.54 5.23
N TRP A 149 7.05 -16.24 4.24
CA TRP A 149 6.87 -17.69 4.31
C TRP A 149 8.19 -18.46 4.23
N PRO A 150 8.42 -19.49 5.07
CA PRO A 150 9.67 -20.25 5.09
C PRO A 150 9.71 -21.32 3.97
N TRP A 151 9.84 -20.87 2.72
CA TRP A 151 9.96 -21.78 1.58
C TRP A 151 11.27 -22.59 1.62
N PRO A 152 11.25 -23.90 1.31
CA PRO A 152 12.48 -24.65 1.09
C PRO A 152 13.14 -24.25 -0.23
N SER A 153 14.46 -24.35 -0.29
CA SER A 153 15.19 -24.19 -1.55
C SER A 153 14.75 -25.24 -2.58
N PRO A 154 14.51 -24.87 -3.86
CA PRO A 154 14.81 -23.58 -4.50
C PRO A 154 13.62 -22.60 -4.58
N LEU A 155 12.50 -22.87 -3.90
CA LEU A 155 11.28 -22.05 -4.00
C LEU A 155 11.46 -20.65 -3.37
N ASP A 156 12.39 -20.52 -2.43
CA ASP A 156 12.83 -19.24 -1.85
C ASP A 156 13.36 -18.26 -2.92
N ALA A 157 13.99 -18.76 -3.99
CA ALA A 157 14.51 -17.95 -5.08
C ALA A 157 13.44 -17.22 -5.92
N VAL A 158 12.16 -17.55 -5.76
CA VAL A 158 11.04 -16.87 -6.46
C VAL A 158 10.80 -15.47 -5.89
N GLY A 159 11.06 -15.25 -4.60
CA GLY A 159 10.83 -13.96 -3.91
C GLY A 159 11.52 -12.77 -4.60
N PRO A 160 12.82 -12.83 -4.91
CA PRO A 160 13.54 -11.79 -5.64
C PRO A 160 12.93 -11.43 -7.00
N TRP A 161 12.42 -12.41 -7.75
CA TRP A 161 11.77 -12.16 -9.05
C TRP A 161 10.45 -11.42 -8.89
N LEU A 162 9.64 -11.82 -7.90
CA LEU A 162 8.38 -11.13 -7.57
C LEU A 162 8.65 -9.68 -7.14
N MET A 163 9.64 -9.47 -6.27
CA MET A 163 10.02 -8.13 -5.82
C MET A 163 10.62 -7.30 -6.96
N GLY A 164 11.44 -7.89 -7.82
CA GLY A 164 11.99 -7.22 -9.00
C GLY A 164 10.89 -6.75 -9.94
N ALA A 165 9.89 -7.59 -10.21
CA ALA A 165 8.73 -7.21 -11.02
C ALA A 165 7.91 -6.09 -10.35
N ALA A 166 7.67 -6.17 -9.04
CA ALA A 166 7.00 -5.11 -8.27
C ALA A 166 7.77 -3.78 -8.32
N LEU A 167 9.10 -3.82 -8.23
CA LEU A 167 9.99 -2.66 -8.30
C LEU A 167 9.93 -2.02 -9.70
N VAL A 168 10.05 -2.80 -10.77
CA VAL A 168 9.97 -2.31 -12.15
C VAL A 168 8.64 -1.60 -12.38
N LEU A 169 7.51 -2.23 -12.01
CA LEU A 169 6.21 -1.59 -12.12
C LEU A 169 6.12 -0.33 -11.25
N THR A 170 6.72 -0.33 -10.06
CA THR A 170 6.76 0.83 -9.16
C THR A 170 7.42 2.03 -9.82
N VAL A 171 8.57 1.81 -10.46
CA VAL A 171 9.32 2.85 -11.17
C VAL A 171 8.56 3.32 -12.40
N VAL A 172 8.14 2.42 -13.29
CA VAL A 172 7.44 2.75 -14.55
C VAL A 172 6.18 3.56 -14.26
N THR A 173 5.31 3.05 -13.39
CA THR A 173 4.06 3.76 -13.04
C THR A 173 4.32 5.07 -12.29
N GLY A 174 5.46 5.20 -11.61
CA GLY A 174 5.87 6.45 -10.99
C GLY A 174 6.29 7.50 -12.00
N MET A 175 7.10 7.11 -12.98
CA MET A 175 7.50 8.00 -14.09
C MET A 175 6.29 8.46 -14.90
N ASP A 176 5.35 7.56 -15.22
CA ASP A 176 4.12 7.91 -15.93
C ASP A 176 3.30 8.96 -15.17
N TYR A 177 3.20 8.82 -13.85
CA TYR A 177 2.47 9.76 -13.02
C TYR A 177 3.13 11.14 -12.99
N LEU A 178 4.45 11.18 -12.82
CA LEU A 178 5.23 12.43 -12.87
C LEU A 178 5.07 13.12 -14.22
N TRP A 179 5.19 12.38 -15.33
CA TRP A 179 5.06 12.94 -16.66
C TRP A 179 3.67 13.53 -16.93
N LYS A 180 2.60 12.83 -16.52
CA LYS A 180 1.23 13.34 -16.57
C LYS A 180 1.10 14.63 -15.75
N ALA A 181 1.63 14.67 -14.52
CA ALA A 181 1.58 15.86 -13.67
C ALA A 181 2.33 17.07 -14.28
N PHE A 182 3.52 16.85 -14.87
CA PHE A 182 4.28 17.91 -15.54
C PHE A 182 3.58 18.45 -16.79
N LYS A 183 2.96 17.57 -17.59
CA LYS A 183 2.22 17.97 -18.80
C LYS A 183 1.03 18.86 -18.45
N THR A 184 0.27 18.51 -17.42
CA THR A 184 -0.88 19.31 -16.94
C THR A 184 -0.45 20.70 -16.47
N LYS A 185 0.68 20.82 -15.79
CA LYS A 185 1.24 22.13 -15.35
C LYS A 185 1.62 23.03 -16.54
N LYS A 186 2.05 22.45 -17.67
CA LYS A 186 2.44 23.22 -18.88
C LYS A 186 1.22 23.72 -19.69
N SER A 187 0.07 23.07 -19.53
CA SER A 187 -1.19 23.42 -20.20
C SER A 187 -2.07 24.45 -19.47
N GLU A 188 -1.64 25.00 -18.33
CA GLU A 188 -2.19 26.23 -17.75
C GLU A 188 -1.33 27.43 -18.21
N PRO A 189 -1.52 27.99 -19.43
CA PRO A 189 -0.91 29.26 -19.77
C PRO A 189 -1.59 30.35 -18.94
N ASN A 190 -0.82 30.93 -18.03
CA ASN A 190 -0.96 32.25 -17.41
C ASN A 190 -2.19 33.07 -17.86
N ARG A 191 -3.38 32.75 -17.32
CA ARG A 191 -4.56 33.60 -17.40
C ARG A 191 -4.61 34.46 -16.14
N THR A 192 -3.73 35.46 -16.08
CA THR A 192 -3.90 36.69 -15.29
C THR A 192 -2.75 37.66 -15.58
N ARG A 193 -3.00 38.57 -16.52
CA ARG A 193 -2.75 40.00 -16.33
C ARG A 193 -3.98 40.74 -16.82
#